data_AF-F3CG54-F1
#
_entry.id   AF-F3CG54-F1
#
_cell.length_a   1.000
_cell.length_b   1.000
_cell.length_c   1.000
_cell.angle_alpha   90.00
_cell.angle_beta   90.00
_cell.angle_gamma   90.00
#
_symmetry.space_group_name_H-M   'P 1'
#
loop_
_entity.id
_entity.type
_entity.pdbx_description
1 polymer ?
#
loop_
_entity_poly.entity_id
_entity_poly.type
_entity_poly.pdbx_seq_one_letter_code
_entity_poly.pdbx_strand_id
1 'polypeptide(L)'
;IEAGARVGMVATDEKTVEYVKGRPFAPKGAEWDLAVEAWKDLVSDADAVFDTVVRLDAAQIKPQVSWGTSPEMVLAVDQNVPDPAP
;
A
#
# COMPACT_ATOMS: atom_id res chain seq x y z
N ILE A 1 -4.12 10.39 7.41
CA ILE A 1 -4.65 9.50 6.35
C ILE A 1 -5.68 8.59 7.01
N GLU A 2 -6.87 8.48 6.41
CA GLU A 2 -8.10 7.73 6.80
C GLU A 2 -8.17 7.14 8.22
N ALA A 3 -7.37 6.12 8.57
CA ALA A 3 -7.34 5.49 9.91
C ALA A 3 -6.58 6.28 11.00
N GLY A 4 -6.52 7.61 10.90
CA GLY A 4 -5.75 8.46 11.83
C GLY A 4 -4.22 8.35 11.69
N ALA A 5 -3.72 7.65 10.66
CA ALA A 5 -2.29 7.50 10.41
C ALA A 5 -1.67 8.84 10.00
N ARG A 6 -0.48 9.15 10.53
CA ARG A 6 0.29 10.34 10.13
C ARG A 6 0.95 10.16 8.76
N VAL A 7 1.45 8.95 8.49
CA VAL A 7 2.10 8.55 7.24
C VAL A 7 1.79 7.08 6.95
N GLY A 8 1.86 6.70 5.68
CA GLY A 8 1.93 5.31 5.24
C GLY A 8 3.20 5.14 4.42
N MET A 9 3.96 4.08 4.68
CA MET A 9 5.21 3.79 3.97
C MET A 9 5.15 2.38 3.39
N VAL A 10 5.75 2.22 2.22
CA VAL A 10 5.92 0.93 1.55
C VAL A 10 7.42 0.74 1.36
N ALA A 11 7.92 -0.42 1.76
CA ALA A 11 9.31 -0.81 1.55
C ALA A 11 9.67 -0.74 0.05
N THR A 12 10.90 -0.34 -0.25
CA THR A 12 11.34 -0.29 -1.66
C THR A 12 11.48 -1.69 -2.23
N ASP A 13 10.91 -1.91 -3.41
CA ASP A 13 11.00 -3.15 -4.19
C ASP A 13 11.36 -2.84 -5.66
N GLU A 14 11.50 -3.88 -6.49
CA GLU A 14 11.82 -3.72 -7.91
C GLU A 14 10.76 -2.87 -8.63
N LYS A 15 9.48 -3.02 -8.28
CA LYS A 15 8.40 -2.23 -8.88
C LYS A 15 8.55 -0.75 -8.58
N THR A 16 8.98 -0.41 -7.36
CA THR A 16 9.28 0.95 -6.95
C THR A 16 10.45 1.52 -7.76
N VAL A 17 11.53 0.74 -7.93
CA VAL A 17 12.69 1.14 -8.74
C VAL A 17 12.30 1.36 -10.21
N GLU A 18 11.56 0.43 -10.81
CA GLU A 18 11.07 0.53 -12.18
C GLU A 18 10.16 1.73 -12.38
N TYR A 19 9.25 1.97 -11.43
CA TYR A 19 8.35 3.12 -11.45
C TYR A 19 9.11 4.44 -11.47
N VAL A 20 10.19 4.56 -10.70
CA VAL A 20 11.01 5.78 -10.58
C VAL A 20 11.93 5.99 -11.78
N LYS A 21 12.41 4.91 -12.42
CA LYS A 21 13.42 4.97 -13.50
C LYS A 21 13.02 5.92 -14.63
N GLY A 22 13.91 6.87 -14.92
CA GLY A 22 13.75 7.82 -16.03
C GLY A 22 12.76 8.96 -15.78
N ARG A 23 12.17 9.08 -14.57
CA ARG A 23 11.34 10.23 -14.21
C ARG A 23 12.14 11.54 -14.16
N PRO A 24 11.49 12.71 -14.30
CA PRO A 24 12.19 14.01 -14.41
C PRO A 24 13.22 14.30 -13.30
N PHE A 25 12.99 13.79 -12.09
CA PHE A 25 13.84 13.99 -10.92
C PHE A 25 14.54 12.71 -10.44
N ALA A 26 14.46 11.64 -11.23
CA ALA A 26 15.23 10.44 -10.93
C ALA A 26 16.73 10.70 -11.16
N PRO A 27 17.62 10.13 -10.33
CA PRO A 27 19.05 10.10 -10.60
C PRO A 27 19.35 9.50 -11.97
N LYS A 28 20.50 9.87 -12.57
CA LYS A 28 20.87 9.47 -13.94
C LYS A 28 22.29 8.93 -13.99
N GLY A 29 22.55 8.09 -15.00
CA GLY A 29 23.89 7.54 -15.22
C GLY A 29 24.40 6.78 -14.00
N ALA A 30 25.65 7.00 -13.60
CA ALA A 30 26.24 6.32 -12.45
C ALA A 30 25.53 6.60 -11.11
N GLU A 31 24.90 7.78 -10.95
CA GLU A 31 24.14 8.11 -9.74
C GLU A 31 22.86 7.27 -9.62
N TRP A 32 22.32 6.78 -10.76
CA TRP A 32 21.18 5.85 -10.74
C TRP A 32 21.55 4.54 -10.06
N ASP A 33 22.67 3.94 -10.46
CA ASP A 33 23.08 2.65 -9.91
C ASP A 33 23.39 2.77 -8.41
N LEU A 34 24.07 3.86 -8.00
CA LEU A 34 24.32 4.15 -6.59
C LEU A 34 23.03 4.36 -5.78
N ALA A 35 22.06 5.08 -6.34
CA ALA A 35 20.79 5.32 -5.69
C ALA A 35 19.99 4.02 -5.53
N VAL A 36 19.93 3.18 -6.57
CA VAL A 36 19.26 1.88 -6.52
C VAL A 36 19.89 0.97 -5.47
N GLU A 37 21.22 0.91 -5.38
CA GLU A 37 21.88 0.15 -4.30
C GLU A 37 21.50 0.69 -2.92
N ALA A 38 21.53 2.01 -2.71
CA ALA A 38 21.15 2.61 -1.43
C ALA A 38 19.67 2.40 -1.07
N TRP A 39 18.78 2.36 -2.06
CA TRP A 39 17.35 2.19 -1.82
C TRP A 39 16.95 0.77 -1.43
N LYS A 40 17.78 -0.24 -1.73
CA LYS A 40 17.53 -1.63 -1.28
C LYS A 40 17.48 -1.74 0.24
N ASP A 41 18.17 -0.84 0.94
CA ASP A 41 18.19 -0.80 2.40
C ASP A 41 17.01 0.01 3.00
N LEU A 42 16.14 0.59 2.16
CA LEU A 42 14.93 1.30 2.60
C LEU A 42 13.78 0.32 2.89
N VAL A 43 14.03 -0.58 3.83
CA VAL A 43 13.12 -1.62 4.32
C VAL A 43 13.23 -1.72 5.84
N SER A 44 12.26 -2.35 6.50
CA SER A 44 12.37 -2.62 7.94
C SER A 44 13.42 -3.71 8.23
N ASP A 45 14.13 -3.57 9.34
CA ASP A 45 15.04 -4.61 9.83
C ASP A 45 14.27 -5.91 10.16
N ALA A 46 14.97 -7.05 10.09
CA ALA A 46 14.39 -8.37 10.33
C ALA A 46 13.87 -8.55 11.78
N ASP A 47 14.40 -7.78 12.73
CA ASP A 47 14.03 -7.77 14.15
C ASP A 47 13.23 -6.52 14.55
N ALA A 48 12.72 -5.75 13.57
CA ALA A 48 11.89 -4.59 13.83
C ALA A 48 10.65 -4.95 14.66
N VAL A 49 10.42 -4.21 15.74
CA VAL A 49 9.27 -4.38 16.63
C VAL A 49 8.21 -3.34 16.29
N PHE A 50 6.97 -3.78 16.11
CA PHE A 50 5.81 -2.94 15.86
C PHE A 50 4.83 -3.06 17.03
N ASP A 51 4.27 -1.94 17.49
CA ASP A 51 3.24 -1.92 18.55
C ASP A 51 2.01 -2.76 18.16
N THR A 52 1.71 -2.87 16.86
CA THR A 52 0.62 -3.68 16.34
C THR A 52 0.96 -4.17 14.93
N VAL A 53 0.70 -5.46 14.67
CA VAL A 53 0.86 -6.08 13.35
C VAL A 53 -0.48 -6.65 12.90
N VAL A 54 -1.00 -6.15 11.78
CA VAL A 54 -2.20 -6.69 11.13
C VAL A 54 -1.76 -7.46 9.88
N ARG A 55 -2.13 -8.74 9.80
CA ARG A 55 -1.83 -9.60 8.64
C ARG A 55 -3.09 -9.75 7.82
N LEU A 56 -3.01 -9.39 6.54
CA LEU A 56 -4.11 -9.51 5.58
C LEU A 56 -3.67 -10.45 4.46
N ASP A 57 -4.46 -11.48 4.20
CA ASP A 57 -4.28 -12.32 3.02
C ASP A 57 -4.98 -11.66 1.82
N ALA A 58 -4.19 -11.09 0.91
CA ALA A 58 -4.70 -10.41 -0.26
C ALA A 58 -5.57 -11.31 -1.15
N ALA A 59 -5.31 -12.62 -1.18
CA ALA A 59 -6.08 -13.56 -2.00
C ALA A 59 -7.52 -13.75 -1.47
N GLN A 60 -7.76 -13.45 -0.19
CA GLN A 60 -9.09 -13.50 0.42
C GLN A 60 -9.89 -12.21 0.20
N ILE A 61 -9.24 -11.13 -0.23
CA ILE A 61 -9.89 -9.84 -0.47
C ILE A 61 -10.55 -9.87 -1.85
N LYS A 62 -11.87 -10.13 -1.85
CA LYS A 62 -12.69 -10.04 -3.05
C LYS A 62 -12.83 -8.58 -3.51
N PRO A 63 -13.10 -8.34 -4.80
CA PRO A 63 -13.46 -7.01 -5.29
C PRO A 63 -14.57 -6.40 -4.43
N GLN A 64 -14.40 -5.13 -4.05
CA GLN A 64 -15.28 -4.41 -3.15
C GLN A 64 -16.16 -3.44 -3.94
N VAL A 65 -17.39 -3.24 -3.48
CA VAL A 65 -18.33 -2.24 -3.99
C VAL A 65 -18.86 -1.41 -2.82
N SER A 66 -18.89 -0.10 -3.00
CA SER A 66 -19.55 0.81 -2.07
C SER A 66 -21.03 0.96 -2.42
N TRP A 67 -21.87 1.14 -1.40
CA TRP A 67 -23.32 1.31 -1.54
C TRP A 67 -23.82 2.40 -0.59
N GLY A 68 -25.08 2.80 -0.73
CA GLY A 68 -25.70 3.77 0.18
C GLY A 68 -25.06 5.16 0.15
N THR A 69 -24.95 5.80 1.31
CA THR A 69 -24.56 7.22 1.46
C THR A 69 -23.31 7.45 2.32
N SER A 70 -22.73 6.38 2.88
CA SER A 70 -21.51 6.46 3.69
C SER A 70 -20.35 5.73 3.02
N PRO A 71 -19.12 6.27 3.02
CA PRO A 71 -17.93 5.57 2.52
C PRO A 71 -17.64 4.23 3.24
N GLU A 72 -18.13 4.07 4.47
CA GLU A 72 -17.97 2.84 5.25
C GLU A 72 -18.91 1.71 4.80
N MET A 73 -19.91 2.03 3.98
CA MET A 73 -20.84 1.05 3.41
C MET A 73 -20.16 0.35 2.23
N VAL A 74 -19.29 -0.61 2.52
CA VAL A 74 -18.57 -1.42 1.53
C VAL A 74 -18.82 -2.90 1.78
N LEU A 75 -18.97 -3.66 0.69
CA LEU A 75 -19.12 -5.13 0.73
C LEU A 75 -18.48 -5.76 -0.51
N ALA A 76 -18.18 -7.05 -0.44
CA ALA A 76 -17.68 -7.77 -1.60
C ALA A 76 -18.76 -7.89 -2.67
N VAL A 77 -18.37 -7.85 -3.94
CA VAL A 77 -19.30 -7.85 -5.10
C VAL A 77 -20.27 -9.03 -5.15
N ASP A 78 -19.99 -10.12 -4.43
CA ASP A 78 -20.81 -11.33 -4.37
C ASP A 78 -21.64 -11.45 -3.07
N GLN A 79 -21.68 -10.40 -2.26
CA GLN A 79 -22.49 -10.33 -1.04
C GLN A 79 -23.81 -9.58 -1.27
N ASN A 80 -24.79 -9.89 -0.42
CA ASN A 80 -26.07 -9.19 -0.43
C ASN A 80 -25.94 -7.82 0.24
N VAL A 81 -26.51 -6.79 -0.39
CA VAL A 81 -26.65 -5.46 0.20
C VAL A 81 -27.61 -5.56 1.40
N PRO A 82 -27.23 -5.07 2.59
CA PRO A 82 -28.12 -5.00 3.74
C PRO A 82 -29.38 -4.18 3.44
N ASP A 83 -30.53 -4.60 3.97
CA ASP A 83 -31.77 -3.82 3.84
C ASP A 83 -31.59 -2.47 4.57
N PRO A 84 -31.72 -1.33 3.87
CA PRO A 84 -31.60 -0.02 4.49
C PRO A 84 -32.85 0.39 5.30
N ALA A 85 -33.90 -0.43 5.35
CA ALA A 85 -35.09 -0.18 6.16
C ALA A 85 -34.80 -0.30 7.68
N PRO A 86 -35.46 0.53 8.53
CA PRO A 86 -35.24 0.56 9.98
C PRO A 86 -35.73 -0.68 10.72
#